data_AF-A0A3C1CCX8-F1
#
_entry.id   AF-A0A3C1CCX8-F1
#
_cell.length_a   1.000
_cell.length_b   1.000
_cell.length_c   1.000
_cell.angle_alpha   90.00
_cell.angle_beta   90.00
_cell.angle_gamma   90.00
#
_symmetry.space_group_name_H-M   'P 1'
#
loop_
_entity.id
_entity.type
_entity.pdbx_description
1 polymer ?
#
loop_
_entity_poly.entity_id
_entity_poly.type
_entity_poly.pdbx_seq_one_letter_code
_entity_poly.pdbx_strand_id
1 'polypeptide(L)'
;MFEKINYGTGRIGEIINGLEKSLGEKIQEIPYDSKIKGICAAMQITPGELDDVIAKNSPVLRPVKGHCFEIYFDETLNQNNVSCEIVGGDSSVDRIVNNKSLQLKTPTLAGTKQNVVTYKTHNTHGAKSEQESMSYYHSEESFADYLVGLVSYQPERLIILKKKDLPRHGKDKRYIQSPFSVTWKEHLDLNNFNNLGITKSITFPSGDKKTPLFKKTAAEIGINHLGSLADKLIVESIVSESNFRIWDMSIRGFLREQVFRKKADSSGIIVRKTENSAKNRTDKADFNIQKTKNSKKMESVQIKGISTNNCKFFGLDSLIVTETQLTRGRVNNHPTQSRLYLRSDFQYLLLVLDPPISKLCNQQESRWEYYLIPESNLLSHSTFKNRLASHQRFSYREMQKFEYKF
;
A
#
# COMPACT_ATOMS: atom_id res chain seq x y z
N MET A 1 -20.42 8.88 16.45
CA MET A 1 -19.91 10.13 15.82
C MET A 1 -19.33 9.85 14.44
N PHE A 2 -18.27 9.05 14.34
CA PHE A 2 -17.56 8.77 13.08
C PHE A 2 -18.41 8.17 11.95
N GLU A 3 -19.48 7.43 12.24
CA GLU A 3 -20.38 6.85 11.22
C GLU A 3 -21.19 7.90 10.43
N LYS A 4 -21.35 9.11 10.99
CA LYS A 4 -22.13 10.19 10.36
C LYS A 4 -21.28 11.14 9.52
N ILE A 5 -19.95 10.96 9.51
CA ILE A 5 -19.04 11.81 8.76
C ILE A 5 -19.22 11.57 7.26
N ASN A 6 -19.17 12.65 6.48
CA ASN A 6 -19.15 12.56 5.03
C ASN A 6 -17.72 12.27 4.55
N TYR A 7 -17.45 11.01 4.21
CA TYR A 7 -16.17 10.54 3.68
C TYR A 7 -16.04 10.63 2.15
N GLY A 8 -17.01 11.28 1.48
CA GLY A 8 -17.04 11.41 0.02
C GLY A 8 -16.93 10.06 -0.69
N THR A 9 -15.86 9.86 -1.44
CA THR A 9 -15.54 8.66 -2.23
C THR A 9 -14.71 7.61 -1.49
N GLY A 10 -14.38 7.87 -0.22
CA GLY A 10 -13.51 7.02 0.60
C GLY A 10 -12.03 7.10 0.25
N ARG A 11 -11.63 8.08 -0.58
CA ARG A 11 -10.21 8.40 -0.80
C ARG A 11 -9.60 9.02 0.44
N ILE A 12 -8.30 8.79 0.69
CA ILE A 12 -7.70 9.21 1.97
C ILE A 12 -7.81 10.71 2.21
N GLY A 13 -7.59 11.54 1.17
CA GLY A 13 -7.73 12.99 1.28
C GLY A 13 -9.17 13.41 1.64
N GLU A 14 -10.17 12.72 1.12
CA GLU A 14 -11.58 13.01 1.45
C GLU A 14 -11.93 12.51 2.87
N ILE A 15 -11.33 11.41 3.32
CA ILE A 15 -11.45 10.94 4.72
C ILE A 15 -10.82 11.94 5.68
N ILE A 16 -9.60 12.41 5.37
CA ILE A 16 -8.89 13.45 6.13
C ILE A 16 -9.75 14.70 6.23
N ASN A 17 -10.22 15.23 5.09
CA ASN A 17 -11.10 16.39 5.05
C ASN A 17 -12.40 16.19 5.86
N GLY A 18 -12.99 14.99 5.82
CA GLY A 18 -14.17 14.66 6.61
C GLY A 18 -13.89 14.68 8.11
N LEU A 19 -12.74 14.15 8.53
CA LEU A 19 -12.31 14.16 9.93
C LEU A 19 -12.02 15.58 10.43
N GLU A 20 -11.22 16.35 9.68
CA GLU A 20 -10.88 17.73 10.05
C GLU A 20 -12.14 18.59 10.22
N LYS A 21 -13.09 18.50 9.28
CA LYS A 21 -14.37 19.24 9.37
C LYS A 21 -15.24 18.80 10.55
N SER A 22 -15.24 17.51 10.87
CA SER A 22 -16.13 16.98 11.91
C SER A 22 -15.57 17.16 13.31
N LEU A 23 -14.24 17.25 13.46
CA LEU A 23 -13.56 17.42 14.74
C LEU A 23 -13.11 18.87 14.97
N GLY A 24 -13.03 19.70 13.93
CA GLY A 24 -12.61 21.10 14.04
C GLY A 24 -11.10 21.29 14.23
N GLU A 25 -10.31 20.25 13.94
CA GLU A 25 -8.87 20.20 14.17
C GLU A 25 -8.15 19.84 12.86
N LYS A 26 -6.87 20.22 12.75
CA LYS A 26 -6.03 19.77 11.64
C LYS A 26 -5.65 18.31 11.80
N ILE A 27 -5.43 17.59 10.70
CA ILE A 27 -5.17 16.15 10.75
C ILE A 27 -3.95 15.80 11.59
N GLN A 28 -2.95 16.69 11.67
CA GLN A 28 -1.76 16.51 12.49
C GLN A 28 -2.08 16.56 14.01
N GLU A 29 -3.14 17.25 14.39
CA GLU A 29 -3.58 17.46 15.77
C GLU A 29 -4.56 16.37 16.24
N ILE A 30 -5.31 15.78 15.30
CA ILE A 30 -6.27 14.72 15.60
C ILE A 30 -5.53 13.49 16.18
N PRO A 31 -5.95 12.98 17.36
CA PRO A 31 -5.35 11.79 17.96
C PRO A 31 -5.44 10.54 17.07
N TYR A 32 -4.41 9.69 17.12
CA TYR A 32 -4.32 8.49 16.28
C TYR A 32 -5.50 7.52 16.46
N ASP A 33 -6.09 7.43 17.67
CA ASP A 33 -7.24 6.56 17.93
C ASP A 33 -8.49 7.06 17.19
N SER A 34 -8.67 8.37 17.08
CA SER A 34 -9.72 9.02 16.31
C SER A 34 -9.51 8.86 14.82
N LYS A 35 -8.25 8.92 14.34
CA LYS A 35 -7.90 8.57 12.96
C LYS A 35 -8.26 7.12 12.63
N ILE A 36 -7.94 6.15 13.50
CA ILE A 36 -8.33 4.73 13.33
C ILE A 36 -9.85 4.61 13.22
N LYS A 37 -10.60 5.20 14.17
CA LYS A 37 -12.06 5.16 14.16
C LYS A 37 -12.63 5.74 12.86
N GLY A 38 -12.05 6.83 12.36
CA GLY A 38 -12.41 7.46 11.10
C GLY A 38 -12.24 6.56 9.88
N ILE A 39 -11.02 6.05 9.66
CA ILE A 39 -10.73 5.19 8.50
C ILE A 39 -11.52 3.88 8.53
N CYS A 40 -11.70 3.31 9.72
CA CYS A 40 -12.50 2.09 9.92
C CYS A 40 -13.99 2.36 9.66
N ALA A 41 -14.55 3.47 10.16
CA ALA A 41 -15.93 3.86 9.92
C ALA A 41 -16.19 4.14 8.43
N ALA A 42 -15.26 4.80 7.74
CA ALA A 42 -15.38 5.08 6.31
C ALA A 42 -15.57 3.82 5.46
N MET A 43 -14.94 2.71 5.85
CA MET A 43 -15.00 1.44 5.13
C MET A 43 -15.88 0.37 5.81
N GLN A 44 -16.55 0.72 6.92
CA GLN A 44 -17.35 -0.20 7.73
C GLN A 44 -16.59 -1.47 8.13
N ILE A 45 -15.35 -1.30 8.60
CA ILE A 45 -14.48 -2.40 9.04
C ILE A 45 -14.00 -2.18 10.47
N THR A 46 -13.52 -3.24 11.09
CA THR A 46 -12.88 -3.19 12.41
C THR A 46 -11.37 -2.90 12.29
N PRO A 47 -10.73 -2.39 13.36
CA PRO A 47 -9.26 -2.26 13.40
C PRO A 47 -8.54 -3.59 13.16
N GLY A 48 -9.09 -4.70 13.68
CA GLY A 48 -8.51 -6.03 13.47
C GLY A 48 -8.56 -6.50 12.02
N GLU A 49 -9.61 -6.14 11.27
CA GLU A 49 -9.67 -6.41 9.83
C GLU A 49 -8.66 -5.57 9.05
N LEU A 50 -8.47 -4.31 9.42
CA LEU A 50 -7.44 -3.46 8.82
C LEU A 50 -6.02 -3.97 9.13
N ASP A 51 -5.77 -4.39 10.38
CA ASP A 51 -4.50 -5.02 10.79
C ASP A 51 -4.20 -6.28 9.98
N ASP A 52 -5.22 -7.11 9.74
CA ASP A 52 -5.10 -8.29 8.88
C ASP A 52 -4.75 -7.94 7.43
N VAL A 53 -5.39 -6.92 6.85
CA VAL A 53 -5.09 -6.46 5.49
C VAL A 53 -3.64 -6.00 5.38
N ILE A 54 -3.17 -5.22 6.35
CA ILE A 54 -1.81 -4.67 6.30
C ILE A 54 -0.79 -5.81 6.48
N ALA A 55 -0.92 -6.60 7.54
CA ALA A 55 0.07 -7.62 7.91
C ALA A 55 0.19 -8.75 6.87
N LYS A 56 -0.93 -9.22 6.30
CA LYS A 56 -0.92 -10.39 5.40
C LYS A 56 -0.54 -10.08 3.96
N ASN A 57 -0.53 -8.81 3.57
CA ASN A 57 -0.30 -8.41 2.18
C ASN A 57 1.01 -7.64 2.05
N SER A 58 2.08 -8.32 1.62
CA SER A 58 3.41 -7.69 1.41
C SER A 58 3.38 -6.39 0.59
N PRO A 59 2.54 -6.23 -0.46
CA PRO A 59 2.42 -4.96 -1.18
C PRO A 59 1.93 -3.79 -0.33
N VAL A 60 1.16 -4.04 0.73
CA VAL A 60 0.67 -3.05 1.71
C VAL A 60 1.70 -2.88 2.84
N LEU A 61 2.16 -3.98 3.43
CA LEU A 61 3.08 -3.97 4.55
C LEU A 61 4.37 -3.23 4.25
N ARG A 62 4.93 -3.40 3.04
CA ARG A 62 6.23 -2.82 2.66
C ARG A 62 6.26 -1.28 2.72
N PRO A 63 5.35 -0.55 2.07
CA PRO A 63 5.32 0.91 2.19
C PRO A 63 4.96 1.37 3.61
N VAL A 64 4.01 0.72 4.30
CA VAL A 64 3.70 1.02 5.71
C VAL A 64 4.94 0.90 6.59
N LYS A 65 5.70 -0.20 6.47
CA LYS A 65 6.96 -0.41 7.18
C LYS A 65 7.99 0.69 6.91
N GLY A 66 8.11 1.13 5.66
CA GLY A 66 9.01 2.22 5.25
C GLY A 66 8.66 3.53 5.94
N HIS A 67 7.41 3.97 5.84
CA HIS A 67 6.98 5.23 6.45
C HIS A 67 6.90 5.15 7.98
N CYS A 68 6.59 4.00 8.58
CA CYS A 68 6.73 3.82 10.03
C CYS A 68 8.15 4.10 10.50
N PHE A 69 9.17 3.69 9.73
CA PHE A 69 10.55 4.01 10.05
C PHE A 69 10.84 5.50 9.96
N GLU A 70 10.35 6.16 8.92
CA GLU A 70 10.51 7.61 8.77
C GLU A 70 9.88 8.37 9.94
N ILE A 71 8.64 8.05 10.31
CA ILE A 71 7.93 8.69 11.43
C ILE A 71 8.65 8.37 12.75
N TYR A 72 9.11 7.14 12.95
CA TYR A 72 9.90 6.77 14.14
C TYR A 72 11.21 7.56 14.23
N PHE A 73 11.88 7.79 13.10
CA PHE A 73 13.08 8.63 13.05
C PHE A 73 12.76 10.09 13.38
N ASP A 74 11.66 10.63 12.86
CA ASP A 74 11.19 11.99 13.18
C ASP A 74 10.88 12.13 14.68
N GLU A 75 10.18 11.17 15.28
CA GLU A 75 9.91 11.14 16.73
C GLU A 75 11.22 11.04 17.54
N THR A 76 12.19 10.27 17.06
CA THR A 76 13.52 10.19 17.68
C THR A 76 14.20 11.56 17.67
N LEU A 77 14.22 12.26 16.54
CA LEU A 77 14.83 13.60 16.47
C LEU A 77 14.07 14.62 17.32
N ASN A 78 12.74 14.61 17.28
CA ASN A 78 11.90 15.52 18.05
C ASN A 78 12.09 15.34 19.56
N GLN A 79 12.10 14.10 20.05
CA GLN A 79 12.36 13.79 21.47
C GLN A 79 13.73 14.31 21.93
N ASN A 80 14.69 14.40 21.01
CA ASN A 80 15.99 14.95 21.30
C ASN A 80 16.08 16.46 21.04
N ASN A 81 15.01 17.18 20.70
CA ASN A 81 15.05 18.59 20.31
C ASN A 81 16.01 18.81 19.11
N VAL A 82 15.86 18.01 18.07
CA VAL A 82 16.55 18.18 16.78
C VAL A 82 15.48 18.46 15.73
N SER A 83 15.62 19.60 15.04
CA SER A 83 14.73 19.95 13.94
C SER A 83 15.00 19.02 12.74
N CYS A 84 13.92 18.55 12.13
CA CYS A 84 13.92 17.70 10.95
C CYS A 84 12.93 18.29 9.94
N GLU A 85 13.39 18.56 8.73
CA GLU A 85 12.53 18.96 7.63
C GLU A 85 12.09 17.72 6.84
N ILE A 86 10.78 17.60 6.62
CA ILE A 86 10.20 16.54 5.78
C ILE A 86 10.15 17.05 4.34
N VAL A 87 10.93 16.44 3.45
CA VAL A 87 10.93 16.77 2.02
C VAL A 87 9.88 15.93 1.28
N GLY A 88 9.96 14.61 1.44
CA GLY A 88 9.00 13.64 0.88
C GLY A 88 8.85 13.65 -0.65
N GLY A 89 7.90 12.85 -1.16
CA GLY A 89 7.54 12.78 -2.58
C GLY A 89 8.34 11.77 -3.41
N ASP A 90 8.40 11.98 -4.74
CA ASP A 90 9.17 11.14 -5.68
C ASP A 90 10.69 11.50 -5.68
N SER A 91 11.16 12.22 -4.65
CA SER A 91 12.57 12.59 -4.43
C SER A 91 13.39 11.42 -3.88
N SER A 92 14.70 11.48 -4.06
CA SER A 92 15.71 10.63 -3.39
C SER A 92 16.11 11.14 -2.00
N VAL A 93 15.43 12.17 -1.52
CA VAL A 93 15.63 12.79 -0.21
C VAL A 93 14.33 12.69 0.56
N ASP A 94 14.38 11.98 1.68
CA ASP A 94 13.22 11.81 2.56
C ASP A 94 13.18 12.90 3.64
N ARG A 95 14.34 13.28 4.19
CA ARG A 95 14.49 14.26 5.28
C ARG A 95 15.70 15.17 5.08
N ILE A 96 15.69 16.35 5.69
CA ILE A 96 16.87 17.21 5.86
C ILE A 96 17.06 17.48 7.35
N VAL A 97 18.29 17.24 7.85
CA VAL A 97 18.68 17.47 9.25
C VAL A 97 20.01 18.21 9.26
N ASN A 98 20.07 19.38 9.91
CA ASN A 98 21.28 20.22 9.94
C ASN A 98 21.91 20.44 8.55
N ASN A 99 21.07 20.79 7.57
CA ASN A 99 21.44 20.98 6.15
C ASN A 99 22.04 19.74 5.46
N LYS A 100 21.81 18.53 6.00
CA LYS A 100 22.21 17.26 5.39
C LYS A 100 20.98 16.52 4.90
N SER A 101 20.97 16.20 3.61
CA SER A 101 19.89 15.42 3.01
C SER A 101 20.03 13.93 3.34
N LEU A 102 18.91 13.28 3.69
CA LEU A 102 18.86 11.90 4.16
C LEU A 102 17.90 11.08 3.30
N GLN A 103 18.33 9.86 2.94
CA GLN A 103 17.44 8.80 2.48
C GLN A 103 17.34 7.72 3.57
N LEU A 104 16.13 7.47 4.05
CA LEU A 104 15.81 6.47 5.05
C LEU A 104 15.45 5.15 4.37
N LYS A 105 16.03 4.04 4.85
CA LYS A 105 15.75 2.70 4.31
C LYS A 105 15.56 1.67 5.41
N THR A 106 14.52 0.85 5.24
CA THR A 106 14.32 -0.37 6.02
C THR A 106 15.03 -1.56 5.35
N PRO A 107 15.54 -2.53 6.12
CA PRO A 107 16.27 -3.66 5.56
C PRO A 107 15.34 -4.61 4.80
N THR A 108 15.87 -5.24 3.75
CA THR A 108 15.16 -6.33 3.06
C THR A 108 15.40 -7.65 3.75
N LEU A 109 14.34 -8.44 3.95
CA LEU A 109 14.44 -9.78 4.55
C LEU A 109 15.40 -10.68 3.77
N ALA A 110 15.34 -10.61 2.43
CA ALA A 110 16.32 -11.26 1.58
C ALA A 110 17.70 -10.59 1.75
N GLY A 111 18.67 -11.35 2.27
CA GLY A 111 20.06 -10.92 2.46
C GLY A 111 20.41 -10.49 3.89
N THR A 112 19.43 -10.07 4.68
CA THR A 112 19.64 -9.70 6.09
C THR A 112 19.76 -10.97 6.95
N LYS A 113 20.93 -11.16 7.58
CA LYS A 113 21.21 -12.31 8.46
C LYS A 113 22.18 -11.88 9.57
N GLN A 114 21.86 -12.22 10.82
CA GLN A 114 22.73 -11.97 11.98
C GLN A 114 23.28 -10.53 12.00
N ASN A 115 24.57 -10.36 11.74
CA ASN A 115 25.29 -9.09 11.80
C ASN A 115 25.31 -8.34 10.45
N VAL A 116 24.55 -8.81 9.45
CA VAL A 116 24.49 -8.23 8.11
C VAL A 116 23.07 -7.74 7.83
N VAL A 117 22.94 -6.50 7.38
CA VAL A 117 21.70 -5.92 6.87
C VAL A 117 21.83 -5.61 5.39
N THR A 118 20.75 -5.81 4.63
CA THR A 118 20.72 -5.53 3.19
C THR A 118 19.73 -4.42 2.89
N TYR A 119 20.16 -3.43 2.10
CA TYR A 119 19.33 -2.31 1.65
C TYR A 119 19.16 -2.33 0.13
N LYS A 120 18.02 -1.79 -0.33
CA LYS A 120 17.73 -1.56 -1.74
C LYS A 120 17.55 -0.07 -1.99
N THR A 121 18.27 0.44 -2.98
CA THR A 121 18.36 1.86 -3.37
C THR A 121 18.19 2.01 -4.88
N HIS A 122 17.36 1.16 -5.49
CA HIS A 122 16.99 1.33 -6.89
C HIS A 122 15.77 2.26 -7.01
N ASN A 123 15.65 2.93 -8.15
CA ASN A 123 14.54 3.80 -8.49
C ASN A 123 13.23 3.02 -8.55
N THR A 124 12.21 3.49 -7.83
CA THR A 124 10.86 2.91 -7.87
C THR A 124 10.13 3.23 -9.18
N HIS A 125 10.51 4.32 -9.86
CA HIS A 125 9.93 4.82 -11.12
C HIS A 125 10.87 4.68 -12.34
N GLY A 126 12.04 4.04 -12.18
CA GLY A 126 12.97 3.76 -13.25
C GLY A 126 12.57 2.53 -14.09
N ALA A 127 13.54 1.99 -14.84
CA ALA A 127 13.38 0.73 -15.54
C ALA A 127 12.97 -0.41 -14.59
N LYS A 128 12.28 -1.45 -15.08
CA LYS A 128 11.74 -2.49 -14.18
C LYS A 128 12.82 -3.42 -13.60
N SER A 129 13.99 -3.45 -14.23
CA SER A 129 15.13 -4.25 -13.81
C SER A 129 16.43 -3.68 -14.38
N GLU A 130 17.57 -4.14 -13.83
CA GLU A 130 18.90 -3.88 -14.41
C GLU A 130 18.99 -4.28 -15.88
N GLN A 131 18.33 -5.37 -16.28
CA GLN A 131 18.34 -5.86 -17.66
C GLN A 131 17.72 -4.85 -18.63
N GLU A 132 16.82 -4.00 -18.16
CA GLU A 132 16.16 -2.99 -18.98
C GLU A 132 16.98 -1.69 -19.08
N SER A 133 17.62 -1.22 -17.99
CA SER A 133 18.42 0.02 -18.02
C SER A 133 19.22 0.27 -16.73
N MET A 134 20.34 1.00 -16.85
CA MET A 134 21.06 1.58 -15.71
C MET A 134 20.25 2.64 -14.95
N SER A 135 19.22 3.23 -15.56
CA SER A 135 18.26 4.12 -14.87
C SER A 135 17.45 3.42 -13.77
N TYR A 136 17.56 2.09 -13.64
CA TYR A 136 17.11 1.35 -12.47
C TYR A 136 17.83 1.80 -11.18
N TYR A 137 19.09 2.22 -11.26
CA TYR A 137 19.90 2.62 -10.11
C TYR A 137 19.88 4.15 -9.90
N HIS A 138 20.01 4.61 -8.65
CA HIS A 138 20.29 6.02 -8.39
C HIS A 138 21.73 6.36 -8.81
N SER A 139 21.90 7.50 -9.48
CA SER A 139 23.23 8.10 -9.62
C SER A 139 23.68 8.66 -8.27
N GLU A 140 24.98 8.72 -8.04
CA GLU A 140 25.54 9.37 -6.86
C GLU A 140 25.12 10.85 -6.77
N GLU A 141 25.14 11.59 -7.88
CA GLU A 141 24.75 13.00 -7.90
C GLU A 141 23.31 13.23 -7.44
N SER A 142 22.40 12.33 -7.82
CA SER A 142 20.98 12.43 -7.49
C SER A 142 20.63 11.87 -6.12
N PHE A 143 21.57 11.29 -5.36
CA PHE A 143 21.26 10.65 -4.07
C PHE A 143 21.51 11.60 -2.88
N ALA A 144 20.77 11.40 -1.79
CA ALA A 144 20.94 12.12 -0.53
C ALA A 144 22.37 12.01 0.02
N ASP A 145 22.80 12.99 0.84
CA ASP A 145 24.14 13.04 1.44
C ASP A 145 24.43 11.83 2.34
N TYR A 146 23.38 11.30 2.98
CA TYR A 146 23.45 10.13 3.84
C TYR A 146 22.33 9.14 3.55
N LEU A 147 22.65 7.85 3.71
CA LEU A 147 21.66 6.79 3.92
C LEU A 147 21.55 6.52 5.42
N VAL A 148 20.33 6.65 5.95
CA VAL A 148 20.00 6.21 7.31
C VAL A 148 19.28 4.87 7.21
N GLY A 149 19.99 3.79 7.54
CA GLY A 149 19.49 2.43 7.47
C GLY A 149 18.97 1.96 8.83
N LEU A 150 17.72 1.50 8.90
CA LEU A 150 17.24 0.77 10.07
C LEU A 150 17.97 -0.58 10.15
N VAL A 151 18.47 -0.93 11.34
CA VAL A 151 19.00 -2.27 11.64
C VAL A 151 18.01 -3.02 12.53
N SER A 152 17.62 -2.42 13.66
CA SER A 152 16.61 -2.98 14.57
C SER A 152 15.92 -1.88 15.38
N TYR A 153 14.63 -2.04 15.66
CA TYR A 153 13.91 -1.22 16.63
C TYR A 153 14.19 -1.66 18.08
N GLN A 154 14.60 -2.92 18.31
CA GLN A 154 14.93 -3.42 19.65
C GLN A 154 16.09 -4.43 19.62
N PRO A 155 17.22 -4.14 20.32
CA PRO A 155 17.59 -2.80 20.77
C PRO A 155 17.73 -1.85 19.57
N GLU A 156 17.67 -0.55 19.83
CA GLU A 156 17.61 0.49 18.82
C GLU A 156 18.95 0.64 18.10
N ARG A 157 18.94 0.37 16.79
CA ARG A 157 20.13 0.40 15.95
C ARG A 157 19.79 0.97 14.57
N LEU A 158 20.46 2.07 14.25
CA LEU A 158 20.46 2.75 12.96
C LEU A 158 21.89 2.83 12.44
N ILE A 159 22.11 2.67 11.14
CA ILE A 159 23.41 2.90 10.52
C ILE A 159 23.36 4.14 9.64
N ILE A 160 24.31 5.06 9.81
CA ILE A 160 24.28 6.39 9.17
C ILE A 160 25.46 6.51 8.20
N LEU A 161 25.26 6.03 6.97
CA LEU A 161 26.31 5.92 5.96
C LEU A 161 26.40 7.19 5.12
N LYS A 162 27.61 7.68 4.89
CA LYS A 162 27.83 8.78 3.94
C LYS A 162 27.66 8.27 2.51
N LYS A 163 27.09 9.09 1.64
CA LYS A 163 26.91 8.78 0.21
C LYS A 163 28.18 8.30 -0.50
N LYS A 164 29.33 8.87 -0.16
CA LYS A 164 30.64 8.52 -0.73
C LYS A 164 31.11 7.10 -0.36
N ASP A 165 30.62 6.57 0.76
CA ASP A 165 31.01 5.27 1.30
C ASP A 165 30.04 4.16 0.85
N LEU A 166 28.97 4.52 0.11
CA LEU A 166 28.02 3.55 -0.43
C LEU A 166 28.67 2.74 -1.58
N PRO A 167 28.47 1.40 -1.62
CA PRO A 167 29.02 0.57 -2.69
C PRO A 167 28.57 1.04 -4.07
N ARG A 168 29.51 1.09 -5.03
CA ARG A 168 29.24 1.49 -6.41
C ARG A 168 28.96 0.30 -7.30
N HIS A 169 28.09 0.49 -8.29
CA HIS A 169 27.73 -0.57 -9.23
C HIS A 169 28.95 -1.10 -9.99
N GLY A 170 28.96 -2.41 -10.29
CA GLY A 170 30.10 -3.07 -10.93
C GLY A 170 30.41 -2.55 -12.34
N LYS A 171 29.37 -2.24 -13.12
CA LYS A 171 29.49 -1.81 -14.54
C LYS A 171 29.64 -0.30 -14.74
N ASP A 172 29.14 0.51 -13.81
CA ASP A 172 29.20 1.97 -13.91
C ASP A 172 29.30 2.57 -12.51
N LYS A 173 30.48 3.14 -12.20
CA LYS A 173 30.80 3.63 -10.87
C LYS A 173 30.05 4.90 -10.47
N ARG A 174 29.37 5.57 -11.42
CA ARG A 174 28.50 6.73 -11.13
C ARG A 174 27.20 6.35 -10.42
N TYR A 175 26.86 5.06 -10.39
CA TYR A 175 25.63 4.55 -9.80
C TYR A 175 25.87 3.81 -8.49
N ILE A 176 24.93 3.93 -7.56
CA ILE A 176 24.93 3.20 -6.30
C ILE A 176 24.48 1.76 -6.55
N GLN A 177 25.21 0.80 -5.99
CA GLN A 177 24.87 -0.62 -6.04
C GLN A 177 23.54 -0.88 -5.30
N SER A 178 22.66 -1.70 -5.86
CA SER A 178 21.42 -2.13 -5.21
C SER A 178 21.03 -3.56 -5.64
N PRO A 179 20.74 -4.50 -4.73
CA PRO A 179 20.93 -4.38 -3.28
C PRO A 179 22.41 -4.28 -2.91
N PHE A 180 22.68 -3.77 -1.71
CA PHE A 180 24.00 -3.88 -1.08
C PHE A 180 23.83 -4.29 0.38
N SER A 181 24.88 -4.89 0.94
CA SER A 181 24.88 -5.41 2.31
C SER A 181 25.92 -4.69 3.17
N VAL A 182 25.62 -4.55 4.45
CA VAL A 182 26.50 -3.91 5.43
C VAL A 182 26.59 -4.79 6.67
N THR A 183 27.82 -5.09 7.09
CA THR A 183 28.09 -5.71 8.38
C THR A 183 28.02 -4.63 9.46
N TRP A 184 27.01 -4.67 10.33
CA TRP A 184 26.64 -3.51 11.16
C TRP A 184 27.19 -3.54 12.59
N LYS A 185 27.46 -4.73 13.17
CA LYS A 185 27.73 -4.89 14.62
C LYS A 185 28.91 -4.06 15.13
N GLU A 186 29.94 -3.90 14.32
CA GLU A 186 31.17 -3.17 14.64
C GLU A 186 31.39 -1.99 13.68
N HIS A 187 30.34 -1.59 12.94
CA HIS A 187 30.45 -0.50 11.98
C HIS A 187 30.60 0.84 12.70
N LEU A 188 31.59 1.65 12.31
CA LEU A 188 31.87 2.96 12.91
C LEU A 188 30.71 3.96 12.77
N ASP A 189 29.80 3.69 11.85
CA ASP A 189 28.61 4.51 11.61
C ASP A 189 27.33 3.99 12.28
N LEU A 190 27.42 2.93 13.11
CA LEU A 190 26.30 2.44 13.90
C LEU A 190 25.94 3.47 14.98
N ASN A 191 24.70 3.96 14.98
CA ASN A 191 24.16 5.02 15.83
C ASN A 191 25.04 6.28 15.87
N ASN A 192 25.83 6.55 14.83
CA ASN A 192 26.77 7.67 14.80
C ASN A 192 26.09 8.96 14.33
N PHE A 193 25.25 9.55 15.18
CA PHE A 193 24.52 10.78 14.86
C PHE A 193 25.41 12.02 14.71
N ASN A 194 26.69 11.96 15.08
CA ASN A 194 27.68 12.99 14.74
C ASN A 194 27.80 13.17 13.23
N ASN A 195 27.60 12.11 12.44
CA ASN A 195 27.53 12.21 10.98
C ASN A 195 26.44 13.19 10.53
N LEU A 196 25.37 13.37 11.31
CA LEU A 196 24.28 14.32 11.07
C LEU A 196 24.47 15.66 11.80
N GLY A 197 25.63 15.89 12.43
CA GLY A 197 25.90 17.11 13.20
C GLY A 197 25.22 17.13 14.57
N ILE A 198 24.75 15.99 15.08
CA ILE A 198 24.12 15.89 16.40
C ILE A 198 25.14 15.28 17.36
N THR A 199 25.70 16.13 18.22
CA THR A 199 26.78 15.76 19.15
C THR A 199 26.30 15.29 20.52
N LYS A 200 25.03 15.50 20.83
CA LYS A 200 24.38 14.99 22.04
C LYS A 200 24.05 13.51 21.91
N SER A 201 23.99 12.82 23.05
CA SER A 201 23.44 11.47 23.12
C SER A 201 21.99 11.47 22.64
N ILE A 202 21.61 10.44 21.88
CA ILE A 202 20.26 10.27 21.35
C ILE A 202 19.47 9.35 22.28
N THR A 203 18.30 9.82 22.69
CA THR A 203 17.29 9.01 23.37
C THR A 203 16.28 8.54 22.34
N PHE A 204 16.08 7.24 22.21
CA PHE A 204 15.08 6.70 21.30
C PHE A 204 13.67 6.70 21.94
N PRO A 205 12.60 6.77 21.10
CA PRO A 205 11.24 6.66 21.58
C PRO A 205 10.98 5.32 22.27
N SER A 206 10.57 5.38 23.52
CA SER A 206 10.09 4.23 24.28
C SER A 206 8.56 4.17 24.23
N GLY A 207 8.02 2.97 24.00
CA GLY A 207 6.58 2.73 24.06
C GLY A 207 6.00 2.65 25.46
N ASP A 208 4.67 2.59 25.53
CA ASP A 208 3.98 2.14 26.73
C ASP A 208 3.88 0.61 26.78
N LYS A 209 3.47 0.05 27.93
CA LYS A 209 3.29 -1.41 28.11
C LYS A 209 1.96 -1.93 27.53
N LYS A 210 1.23 -1.12 26.74
CA LYS A 210 -0.06 -1.55 26.20
C LYS A 210 0.17 -2.47 25.00
N THR A 211 -0.77 -3.38 24.79
CA THR A 211 -0.77 -4.17 23.54
C THR A 211 -1.27 -3.26 22.41
N PRO A 212 -0.54 -3.15 21.28
CA PRO A 212 -1.01 -2.38 20.12
C PRO A 212 -2.32 -2.94 19.58
N LEU A 213 -3.19 -2.05 19.09
CA LEU A 213 -4.39 -2.41 18.32
C LEU A 213 -4.00 -3.15 17.02
N PHE A 214 -2.93 -2.71 16.35
CA PHE A 214 -2.38 -3.32 15.14
C PHE A 214 -1.32 -4.38 15.47
N LYS A 215 -1.65 -5.36 16.31
CA LYS A 215 -0.70 -6.36 16.84
C LYS A 215 0.05 -7.11 15.74
N LYS A 216 -0.63 -7.55 14.67
CA LYS A 216 -0.02 -8.35 13.61
C LYS A 216 0.94 -7.50 12.79
N THR A 217 0.50 -6.32 12.40
CA THR A 217 1.32 -5.36 11.64
C THR A 217 2.53 -4.92 12.46
N ALA A 218 2.35 -4.59 13.74
CA ALA A 218 3.43 -4.20 14.63
C ALA A 218 4.47 -5.33 14.81
N ALA A 219 4.03 -6.58 14.87
CA ALA A 219 4.92 -7.75 14.90
C ALA A 219 5.73 -7.90 13.60
N GLU A 220 5.09 -7.81 12.44
CA GLU A 220 5.75 -7.89 11.12
C GLU A 220 6.76 -6.76 10.88
N ILE A 221 6.50 -5.56 11.42
CA ILE A 221 7.41 -4.41 11.32
C ILE A 221 8.55 -4.51 12.37
N GLY A 222 8.31 -5.16 13.50
CA GLY A 222 9.25 -5.27 14.62
C GLY A 222 9.10 -4.16 15.68
N ILE A 223 7.94 -3.51 15.75
CA ILE A 223 7.63 -2.39 16.67
C ILE A 223 6.59 -2.75 17.74
N ASN A 224 6.24 -4.03 17.91
CA ASN A 224 5.22 -4.45 18.89
C ASN A 224 5.53 -4.02 20.34
N HIS A 225 6.81 -3.88 20.69
CA HIS A 225 7.25 -3.41 22.01
C HIS A 225 6.98 -1.91 22.24
N LEU A 226 6.61 -1.15 21.21
CA LEU A 226 6.31 0.28 21.31
C LEU A 226 4.87 0.58 21.78
N GLY A 227 4.02 -0.44 21.97
CA GLY A 227 2.66 -0.28 22.48
C GLY A 227 1.83 0.73 21.68
N SER A 228 1.23 1.73 22.34
CA SER A 228 0.44 2.77 21.68
C SER A 228 1.20 3.59 20.64
N LEU A 229 2.53 3.73 20.78
CA LEU A 229 3.35 4.39 19.77
C LEU A 229 3.38 3.57 18.47
N ALA A 230 3.32 2.23 18.53
CA ALA A 230 3.26 1.41 17.32
C ALA A 230 1.99 1.71 16.51
N ASP A 231 0.84 1.86 17.18
CA ASP A 231 -0.42 2.22 16.53
C ASP A 231 -0.34 3.61 15.90
N LYS A 232 0.23 4.59 16.61
CA LYS A 232 0.50 5.93 16.06
C LYS A 232 1.33 5.83 14.79
N LEU A 233 2.49 5.17 14.82
CA LEU A 233 3.38 5.04 13.65
C LEU A 233 2.66 4.42 12.44
N ILE A 234 1.89 3.35 12.67
CA ILE A 234 1.15 2.66 11.60
C ILE A 234 0.07 3.57 11.02
N VAL A 235 -0.69 4.26 11.85
CA VAL A 235 -1.82 5.08 11.41
C VAL A 235 -1.35 6.35 10.70
N GLU A 236 -0.33 7.03 11.24
CA GLU A 236 0.25 8.22 10.59
C GLU A 236 0.89 7.87 9.23
N SER A 237 1.38 6.63 9.06
CA SER A 237 1.86 6.18 7.75
C SER A 237 0.75 6.10 6.69
N ILE A 238 -0.50 5.85 7.11
CA ILE A 238 -1.67 5.65 6.25
C ILE A 238 -2.42 6.96 6.05
N VAL A 239 -2.64 7.72 7.13
CA VAL A 239 -3.49 8.91 7.17
C VAL A 239 -2.66 10.15 6.82
N SER A 240 -2.13 10.14 5.59
CA SER A 240 -1.40 11.25 5.01
C SER A 240 -1.78 11.40 3.54
N GLU A 241 -2.05 12.63 3.11
CA GLU A 241 -2.38 12.92 1.70
C GLU A 241 -1.21 12.61 0.76
N SER A 242 0.03 12.83 1.20
CA SER A 242 1.23 12.49 0.40
C SER A 242 1.41 10.99 0.23
N ASN A 243 0.87 10.18 1.15
CA ASN A 243 0.95 8.72 1.13
C ASN A 243 -0.30 8.06 0.55
N PHE A 244 -1.09 8.77 -0.26
CA PHE A 244 -2.35 8.26 -0.80
C PHE A 244 -2.25 6.88 -1.46
N ARG A 245 -1.10 6.51 -2.04
CA ARG A 245 -0.90 5.20 -2.68
C ARG A 245 -1.05 4.03 -1.69
N ILE A 246 -0.76 4.22 -0.41
CA ILE A 246 -0.93 3.18 0.63
C ILE A 246 -2.41 2.88 0.79
N TRP A 247 -3.24 3.90 1.02
CA TRP A 247 -4.67 3.73 1.22
C TRP A 247 -5.43 3.48 -0.10
N ASP A 248 -5.35 4.43 -1.03
CA ASP A 248 -6.18 4.47 -2.24
C ASP A 248 -5.86 3.31 -3.19
N MET A 249 -4.58 2.99 -3.37
CA MET A 249 -4.15 1.98 -4.36
C MET A 249 -3.91 0.60 -3.76
N SER A 250 -3.54 0.50 -2.48
CA SER A 250 -3.08 -0.76 -1.89
C SER A 250 -4.12 -1.32 -0.90
N ILE A 251 -4.32 -0.66 0.25
CA ILE A 251 -5.23 -1.14 1.31
C ILE A 251 -6.64 -1.37 0.78
N ARG A 252 -7.24 -0.40 0.08
CA ARG A 252 -8.60 -0.55 -0.46
C ARG A 252 -8.76 -1.72 -1.43
N GLY A 253 -7.72 -2.02 -2.21
CA GLY A 253 -7.72 -3.18 -3.12
C GLY A 253 -7.86 -4.50 -2.35
N PHE A 254 -6.94 -4.75 -1.42
CA PHE A 254 -6.94 -5.98 -0.61
C PHE A 254 -8.11 -6.05 0.37
N LEU A 255 -8.61 -4.90 0.83
CA LEU A 255 -9.78 -4.84 1.71
C LEU A 255 -11.03 -5.37 1.01
N ARG A 256 -11.25 -5.02 -0.27
CA ARG A 256 -12.37 -5.56 -1.07
C ARG A 256 -12.32 -7.08 -1.13
N GLU A 257 -11.14 -7.65 -1.33
CA GLU A 257 -10.96 -9.11 -1.33
C GLU A 257 -11.30 -9.73 0.02
N GLN A 258 -10.79 -9.16 1.11
CA GLN A 258 -11.01 -9.68 2.45
C GLN A 258 -12.48 -9.62 2.86
N VAL A 259 -13.14 -8.48 2.65
CA VAL A 259 -14.56 -8.30 3.00
C VAL A 259 -15.43 -9.21 2.13
N PHE A 260 -15.13 -9.33 0.83
CA PHE A 260 -15.83 -10.28 -0.05
C PHE A 260 -15.68 -11.72 0.46
N ARG A 261 -14.46 -12.18 0.77
CA ARG A 261 -14.19 -13.53 1.26
C ARG A 261 -14.97 -13.82 2.54
N LYS A 262 -14.93 -12.91 3.52
CA LYS A 262 -15.66 -13.05 4.78
C LYS A 262 -17.17 -13.20 4.54
N LYS A 263 -17.73 -12.39 3.63
CA LYS A 263 -19.16 -12.46 3.28
C LYS A 263 -19.51 -13.76 2.52
N ALA A 264 -18.66 -14.17 1.58
CA ALA A 264 -18.81 -15.43 0.85
C ALA A 264 -18.79 -16.64 1.81
N ASP A 265 -17.82 -16.68 2.72
CA ASP A 265 -17.67 -17.75 3.71
C ASP A 265 -18.89 -17.82 4.63
N SER A 266 -19.40 -16.67 5.10
CA SER A 266 -20.61 -16.62 5.94
C SER A 266 -21.88 -17.11 5.23
N SER A 267 -21.88 -17.09 3.90
CA SER A 267 -22.99 -17.57 3.05
C SER A 267 -22.73 -18.96 2.45
N GLY A 268 -21.67 -19.65 2.90
CA GLY A 268 -21.36 -21.01 2.45
C GLY A 268 -20.79 -21.10 1.03
N ILE A 269 -20.43 -19.96 0.41
CA ILE A 269 -19.72 -19.91 -0.87
C ILE A 269 -18.24 -20.17 -0.61
N ILE A 270 -17.68 -21.17 -1.30
CA ILE A 270 -16.26 -21.50 -1.13
C ILE A 270 -15.43 -20.62 -2.07
N VAL A 271 -14.48 -19.87 -1.51
CA VAL A 271 -13.52 -19.06 -2.25
C VAL A 271 -12.12 -19.67 -2.15
N ARG A 272 -11.53 -20.08 -3.27
CA ARG A 272 -10.19 -20.67 -3.32
C ARG A 272 -9.24 -19.78 -4.11
N LYS A 273 -7.94 -19.81 -3.78
CA LYS A 273 -6.90 -19.23 -4.64
C LYS A 273 -6.82 -19.98 -5.97
N THR A 274 -6.29 -19.32 -7.00
CA THR A 274 -6.19 -19.83 -8.38
C THR A 274 -5.00 -20.75 -8.64
N GLU A 275 -4.13 -20.94 -7.64
CA GLU A 275 -2.77 -21.53 -7.70
C GLU A 275 -2.69 -22.99 -8.25
N ASN A 276 -3.81 -23.67 -8.55
CA ASN A 276 -3.85 -25.08 -9.00
C ASN A 276 -4.70 -25.33 -10.26
N SER A 277 -4.87 -24.35 -11.15
CA SER A 277 -5.60 -24.58 -12.41
C SER A 277 -4.67 -24.77 -13.60
N ALA A 278 -4.94 -25.78 -14.44
CA ALA A 278 -4.15 -26.12 -15.63
C ALA A 278 -4.24 -25.07 -16.77
N LYS A 279 -4.81 -23.89 -16.51
CA LYS A 279 -4.90 -22.80 -17.48
C LYS A 279 -3.60 -21.99 -17.48
N ASN A 280 -3.22 -21.46 -18.64
CA ASN A 280 -2.17 -20.46 -18.72
C ASN A 280 -2.65 -19.14 -18.08
N ARG A 281 -1.75 -18.42 -17.38
CA ARG A 281 -2.02 -17.08 -16.78
C ARG A 281 -3.07 -17.08 -15.65
N THR A 282 -3.10 -18.10 -14.82
CA THR A 282 -4.04 -18.23 -13.68
C THR A 282 -3.79 -17.24 -12.56
N ASP A 283 -2.59 -16.66 -12.53
CA ASP A 283 -2.19 -15.53 -11.69
C ASP A 283 -2.94 -14.22 -12.01
N LYS A 284 -3.77 -14.20 -13.07
CA LYS A 284 -4.55 -13.01 -13.50
C LYS A 284 -5.97 -12.96 -12.96
N ALA A 285 -6.40 -13.98 -12.22
CA ALA A 285 -7.63 -13.99 -11.45
C ALA A 285 -7.26 -14.09 -9.96
N ASP A 286 -7.97 -13.35 -9.11
CA ASP A 286 -7.67 -13.30 -7.67
C ASP A 286 -8.18 -14.54 -6.93
N PHE A 287 -9.29 -15.13 -7.38
CA PHE A 287 -9.84 -16.35 -6.79
C PHE A 287 -10.77 -17.11 -7.73
N ASN A 288 -11.06 -18.36 -7.36
CA ASN A 288 -12.15 -19.15 -7.91
C ASN A 288 -13.28 -19.26 -6.88
N ILE A 289 -14.53 -19.08 -7.32
CA ILE A 289 -15.72 -19.25 -6.49
C ILE A 289 -16.43 -20.56 -6.81
N GLN A 290 -17.00 -21.18 -5.77
CA GLN A 290 -17.84 -22.37 -5.85
C GLN A 290 -19.13 -22.09 -5.06
N LYS A 291 -20.26 -21.96 -5.75
CA LYS A 291 -21.54 -21.58 -5.12
C LYS A 291 -22.04 -22.58 -4.07
N THR A 292 -21.76 -23.87 -4.26
CA THR A 292 -22.12 -24.93 -3.30
C THR A 292 -21.01 -25.97 -3.22
N LYS A 293 -20.85 -26.62 -2.06
CA LYS A 293 -19.88 -27.72 -1.86
C LYS A 293 -19.99 -28.84 -2.89
N ASN A 294 -21.20 -29.07 -3.42
CA ASN A 294 -21.49 -30.14 -4.36
C ASN A 294 -21.29 -29.74 -5.83
N SER A 295 -21.14 -28.44 -6.14
CA SER A 295 -20.85 -27.99 -7.50
C SER A 295 -19.42 -28.32 -7.87
N LYS A 296 -19.19 -29.15 -8.90
CA LYS A 296 -17.84 -29.35 -9.46
C LYS A 296 -17.33 -28.13 -10.24
N LYS A 297 -18.21 -27.20 -10.59
CA LYS A 297 -17.86 -26.01 -11.38
C LYS A 297 -17.27 -24.93 -10.46
N MET A 298 -16.01 -24.60 -10.73
CA MET A 298 -15.31 -23.45 -10.18
C MET A 298 -15.34 -22.32 -11.21
N GLU A 299 -15.66 -21.10 -10.78
CA GLU A 299 -15.69 -19.93 -11.66
C GLU A 299 -14.54 -18.99 -11.32
N SER A 300 -13.68 -18.65 -12.29
CA SER A 300 -12.56 -17.75 -12.05
C SER A 300 -13.01 -16.30 -12.05
N VAL A 301 -12.59 -15.56 -11.02
CA VAL A 301 -13.05 -14.20 -10.74
C VAL A 301 -11.85 -13.28 -10.54
N GLN A 302 -11.88 -12.14 -11.24
CA GLN A 302 -10.99 -11.01 -10.97
C GLN A 302 -11.77 -9.95 -10.19
N ILE A 303 -11.28 -9.53 -9.04
CA ILE A 303 -11.87 -8.43 -8.27
C ILE A 303 -11.27 -7.09 -8.72
N LYS A 304 -12.10 -6.07 -8.79
CA LYS A 304 -11.68 -4.68 -9.02
C LYS A 304 -12.56 -3.72 -8.23
N GLY A 305 -11.97 -2.59 -7.86
CA GLY A 305 -12.72 -1.40 -7.48
C GLY A 305 -12.99 -0.50 -8.69
N ILE A 306 -13.48 0.70 -8.43
CA ILE A 306 -13.71 1.72 -9.45
C ILE A 306 -12.47 2.59 -9.68
N SER A 307 -12.39 3.21 -10.85
CA SER A 307 -11.49 4.33 -11.15
C SER A 307 -12.22 5.64 -10.84
N THR A 308 -12.17 6.10 -9.59
CA THR A 308 -12.98 7.22 -9.07
C THR A 308 -12.92 8.46 -9.96
N ASN A 309 -11.75 8.84 -10.47
CA ASN A 309 -11.58 10.03 -11.31
C ASN A 309 -12.30 9.94 -12.68
N ASN A 310 -12.67 8.74 -13.11
CA ASN A 310 -13.41 8.50 -14.35
C ASN A 310 -14.91 8.28 -14.12
N CYS A 311 -15.33 8.16 -12.86
CA CYS A 311 -16.73 7.98 -12.49
C CYS A 311 -17.46 9.32 -12.43
N LYS A 312 -18.79 9.29 -12.53
CA LYS A 312 -19.66 10.43 -12.24
C LYS A 312 -20.80 9.95 -11.34
N PHE A 313 -21.03 10.63 -10.22
CA PHE A 313 -21.99 10.19 -9.21
C PHE A 313 -23.23 11.08 -9.22
N PHE A 314 -24.36 10.53 -9.66
CA PHE A 314 -25.66 11.20 -9.77
C PHE A 314 -26.79 10.26 -9.34
N GLY A 315 -26.63 9.56 -8.22
CA GLY A 315 -27.60 8.55 -7.78
C GLY A 315 -27.72 7.42 -8.80
N LEU A 316 -28.95 7.02 -9.15
CA LEU A 316 -29.20 5.89 -10.05
C LEU A 316 -28.62 6.05 -11.46
N ASP A 317 -28.38 7.29 -11.89
CA ASP A 317 -27.83 7.62 -13.21
C ASP A 317 -26.30 7.80 -13.18
N SER A 318 -25.66 7.34 -12.10
CA SER A 318 -24.19 7.36 -11.97
C SER A 318 -23.51 6.55 -13.08
N LEU A 319 -22.39 7.07 -13.57
CA LEU A 319 -21.46 6.38 -14.46
C LEU A 319 -20.34 5.77 -13.63
N ILE A 320 -20.24 4.44 -13.65
CA ILE A 320 -19.21 3.68 -12.97
C ILE A 320 -18.16 3.23 -13.98
N VAL A 321 -16.90 3.52 -13.68
CA VAL A 321 -15.76 3.15 -14.51
C VAL A 321 -14.80 2.32 -13.69
N THR A 322 -14.27 1.25 -14.28
CA THR A 322 -13.22 0.43 -13.67
C THR A 322 -12.12 0.13 -14.67
N GLU A 323 -10.88 0.13 -14.19
CA GLU A 323 -9.71 -0.24 -14.96
C GLU A 323 -9.52 -1.76 -14.99
N THR A 324 -9.66 -2.35 -16.18
CA THR A 324 -9.33 -3.75 -16.48
C THR A 324 -7.96 -3.83 -17.15
N GLN A 325 -6.95 -3.29 -16.45
CA GLN A 325 -5.55 -3.40 -16.82
C GLN A 325 -4.67 -3.61 -15.58
N LEU A 326 -3.49 -4.18 -15.80
CA LEU A 326 -2.44 -4.35 -14.81
C LEU A 326 -1.68 -3.03 -14.61
N THR A 327 -1.05 -2.87 -13.45
CA THR A 327 -0.28 -1.67 -13.08
C THR A 327 0.99 -1.50 -13.90
N ARG A 328 1.54 -2.58 -14.45
CA ARG A 328 2.82 -2.59 -15.19
C ARG A 328 2.64 -3.27 -16.55
N GLY A 329 3.41 -2.82 -17.54
CA GLY A 329 3.40 -3.37 -18.90
C GLY A 329 3.08 -2.31 -19.95
N ARG A 330 3.15 -2.68 -21.22
CA ARG A 330 2.72 -1.82 -22.33
C ARG A 330 1.32 -2.23 -22.77
N VAL A 331 0.59 -1.31 -23.37
CA VAL A 331 -0.66 -1.65 -24.07
C VAL A 331 -0.26 -2.28 -25.40
N ASN A 332 -0.25 -3.61 -25.45
CA ASN A 332 0.10 -4.39 -26.64
C ASN A 332 -0.58 -5.77 -26.59
N ASN A 333 -0.33 -6.63 -27.60
CA ASN A 333 -0.85 -7.99 -27.63
C ASN A 333 0.11 -9.06 -27.07
N HIS A 334 1.22 -8.68 -26.44
CA HIS A 334 2.24 -9.65 -26.02
C HIS A 334 1.72 -10.60 -24.92
N PRO A 335 1.97 -11.92 -25.00
CA PRO A 335 1.43 -12.90 -24.06
C PRO A 335 1.88 -12.68 -22.61
N THR A 336 3.03 -12.07 -22.37
CA THR A 336 3.57 -11.85 -21.01
C THR A 336 3.88 -10.40 -20.65
N GLN A 337 3.92 -9.48 -21.63
CA GLN A 337 4.33 -8.08 -21.41
C GLN A 337 3.16 -7.09 -21.50
N SER A 338 2.02 -7.56 -22.00
CA SER A 338 0.82 -6.73 -22.07
C SER A 338 0.27 -6.48 -20.68
N ARG A 339 -0.10 -5.21 -20.43
CA ARG A 339 -0.86 -4.85 -19.23
C ARG A 339 -2.35 -5.13 -19.36
N LEU A 340 -2.85 -5.53 -20.53
CA LEU A 340 -4.26 -5.83 -20.74
C LEU A 340 -4.55 -7.29 -20.37
N TYR A 341 -5.70 -7.53 -19.73
CA TYR A 341 -6.20 -8.89 -19.53
C TYR A 341 -6.61 -9.51 -20.86
N LEU A 342 -6.35 -10.81 -21.00
CA LEU A 342 -7.00 -11.63 -22.03
C LEU A 342 -8.45 -11.89 -21.63
N ARG A 343 -9.32 -12.04 -22.62
CA ARG A 343 -10.71 -12.49 -22.41
C ARG A 343 -10.80 -13.86 -21.71
N SER A 344 -9.73 -14.66 -21.77
CA SER A 344 -9.65 -15.97 -21.12
C SER A 344 -9.06 -15.95 -19.70
N ASP A 345 -8.55 -14.81 -19.23
CA ASP A 345 -7.85 -14.73 -17.93
C ASP A 345 -8.83 -15.00 -16.76
N PHE A 346 -10.10 -14.59 -16.88
CA PHE A 346 -11.16 -14.84 -15.89
C PHE A 346 -12.54 -14.98 -16.54
N GLN A 347 -13.50 -15.58 -15.83
CA GLN A 347 -14.88 -15.73 -16.31
C GLN A 347 -15.78 -14.58 -15.87
N TYR A 348 -15.48 -13.98 -14.72
CA TYR A 348 -16.24 -12.85 -14.19
C TYR A 348 -15.32 -11.77 -13.66
N LEU A 349 -15.73 -10.52 -13.87
CA LEU A 349 -15.24 -9.36 -13.14
C LEU A 349 -16.15 -9.15 -11.94
N LEU A 350 -15.61 -9.29 -10.73
CA LEU A 350 -16.28 -8.84 -9.52
C LEU A 350 -15.94 -7.37 -9.28
N LEU A 351 -16.85 -6.49 -9.68
CA LEU A 351 -16.75 -5.07 -9.40
C LEU A 351 -17.34 -4.80 -8.02
N VAL A 352 -16.52 -4.24 -7.12
CA VAL A 352 -16.93 -3.92 -5.74
C VAL A 352 -17.03 -2.42 -5.55
N LEU A 353 -18.18 -1.97 -5.06
CA LEU A 353 -18.36 -0.59 -4.61
C LEU A 353 -18.15 -0.53 -3.10
N ASP A 354 -17.20 0.30 -2.70
CA ASP A 354 -16.91 0.59 -1.30
C ASP A 354 -18.10 1.34 -0.67
N PRO A 355 -18.30 1.27 0.66
CA PRO A 355 -19.46 1.89 1.31
C PRO A 355 -19.67 3.39 1.00
N PRO A 356 -18.63 4.25 0.93
CA PRO A 356 -18.82 5.64 0.54
C PRO A 356 -19.29 5.79 -0.91
N ILE A 357 -18.79 4.93 -1.82
CA ILE A 357 -19.17 4.94 -3.23
C ILE A 357 -20.61 4.48 -3.44
N SER A 358 -21.02 3.39 -2.79
CA SER A 358 -22.39 2.90 -2.91
C SER A 358 -23.39 3.95 -2.42
N LYS A 359 -23.11 4.63 -1.30
CA LYS A 359 -23.92 5.75 -0.81
C LYS A 359 -24.11 6.87 -1.84
N LEU A 360 -23.04 7.21 -2.58
CA LEU A 360 -23.12 8.22 -3.66
C LEU A 360 -24.00 7.76 -4.84
N CYS A 361 -24.08 6.44 -5.09
CA CYS A 361 -24.84 5.86 -6.20
C CYS A 361 -26.28 5.54 -5.84
N ASN A 362 -26.54 5.02 -4.64
CA ASN A 362 -27.88 4.62 -4.22
C ASN A 362 -28.62 5.73 -3.46
N GLN A 363 -27.91 6.77 -2.98
CA GLN A 363 -28.45 7.86 -2.15
C GLN A 363 -29.13 7.38 -0.86
N GLN A 364 -28.81 6.17 -0.41
CA GLN A 364 -29.37 5.50 0.76
C GLN A 364 -28.24 5.17 1.76
N GLU A 365 -28.31 4.01 2.37
CA GLU A 365 -27.33 3.52 3.33
C GLU A 365 -26.02 3.14 2.65
N SER A 366 -24.92 3.50 3.30
CA SER A 366 -23.58 3.09 2.90
C SER A 366 -23.43 1.60 3.19
N ARG A 367 -22.98 0.83 2.20
CA ARG A 367 -22.75 -0.62 2.32
C ARG A 367 -21.80 -1.11 1.25
N TRP A 368 -21.15 -2.23 1.51
CA TRP A 368 -20.42 -2.94 0.45
C TRP A 368 -21.39 -3.53 -0.57
N GLU A 369 -21.21 -3.18 -1.85
CA GLU A 369 -21.99 -3.73 -2.96
C GLU A 369 -21.09 -4.49 -3.93
N TYR A 370 -21.63 -5.58 -4.49
CA TYR A 370 -20.88 -6.56 -5.25
C TYR A 370 -21.60 -6.85 -6.56
N TYR A 371 -20.89 -6.73 -7.68
CA TYR A 371 -21.46 -6.92 -9.01
C TYR A 371 -20.62 -7.93 -9.78
N LEU A 372 -21.19 -9.10 -10.07
CA LEU A 372 -20.50 -10.20 -10.73
C LEU A 372 -20.81 -10.16 -12.24
N ILE A 373 -19.98 -9.43 -12.98
CA ILE A 373 -20.20 -9.14 -14.39
C ILE A 373 -19.53 -10.22 -15.25
N PRO A 374 -20.28 -10.97 -16.09
CA PRO A 374 -19.68 -11.96 -16.98
C PRO A 374 -18.71 -11.32 -17.95
N GLU A 375 -17.64 -12.03 -18.27
CA GLU A 375 -16.64 -11.61 -19.26
C GLU A 375 -17.28 -11.25 -20.62
N SER A 376 -18.32 -11.98 -21.03
CA SER A 376 -19.07 -11.72 -22.27
C SER A 376 -19.69 -10.32 -22.32
N ASN A 377 -19.95 -9.69 -21.17
CA ASN A 377 -20.51 -8.36 -21.06
C ASN A 377 -19.42 -7.26 -20.99
N LEU A 378 -18.14 -7.64 -20.99
CA LEU A 378 -17.03 -6.69 -21.00
C LEU A 378 -16.61 -6.33 -22.43
N LEU A 379 -16.28 -5.06 -22.62
CA LEU A 379 -15.82 -4.52 -23.88
C LEU A 379 -14.43 -5.07 -24.22
N SER A 380 -14.30 -5.58 -25.44
CA SER A 380 -12.99 -5.87 -26.05
C SER A 380 -12.23 -4.59 -26.34
N HIS A 381 -10.90 -4.67 -26.31
CA HIS A 381 -10.04 -3.62 -26.82
C HIS A 381 -10.33 -3.36 -28.31
N SER A 382 -10.24 -2.10 -28.75
CA SER A 382 -10.52 -1.69 -30.13
C SER A 382 -9.64 -2.46 -31.15
N THR A 383 -8.34 -2.48 -30.91
CA THR A 383 -7.32 -3.18 -31.72
C THR A 383 -7.14 -4.67 -31.38
N PHE A 384 -6.96 -5.03 -30.10
CA PHE A 384 -6.65 -6.40 -29.68
C PHE A 384 -7.92 -7.13 -29.20
N LYS A 385 -8.71 -7.68 -30.13
CA LYS A 385 -10.07 -8.21 -29.81
C LYS A 385 -10.09 -9.35 -28.79
N ASN A 386 -9.01 -10.12 -28.68
CA ASN A 386 -8.80 -11.18 -27.67
C ASN A 386 -8.50 -10.63 -26.26
N ARG A 387 -8.44 -9.30 -26.09
CA ARG A 387 -8.17 -8.62 -24.84
C ARG A 387 -9.31 -7.72 -24.43
N LEU A 388 -9.44 -7.52 -23.13
CA LEU A 388 -10.37 -6.55 -22.57
C LEU A 388 -9.86 -5.13 -22.82
N ALA A 389 -10.78 -4.19 -23.02
CA ALA A 389 -10.45 -2.76 -23.07
C ALA A 389 -9.81 -2.33 -21.74
N SER A 390 -8.97 -1.30 -21.74
CA SER A 390 -8.34 -0.80 -20.50
C SER A 390 -9.36 -0.32 -19.46
N HIS A 391 -10.50 0.20 -19.93
CA HIS A 391 -11.57 0.72 -19.10
C HIS A 391 -12.88 0.06 -19.47
N GLN A 392 -13.63 -0.35 -18.46
CA GLN A 392 -15.02 -0.77 -18.57
C GLN A 392 -15.90 0.34 -17.99
N ARG A 393 -17.03 0.63 -18.65
CA ARG A 393 -17.95 1.69 -18.27
C ARG A 393 -19.35 1.09 -18.16
N PHE A 394 -20.03 1.40 -17.08
CA PHE A 394 -21.37 0.91 -16.80
C PHE A 394 -22.21 2.05 -16.23
N SER A 395 -23.48 2.15 -16.60
CA SER A 395 -24.41 2.89 -15.75
C SER A 395 -24.68 2.08 -14.48
N TYR A 396 -24.86 2.75 -13.36
CA TYR A 396 -25.17 2.09 -12.08
C TYR A 396 -26.46 1.27 -12.18
N ARG A 397 -27.48 1.77 -12.92
CA ARG A 397 -28.72 1.05 -13.21
C ARG A 397 -28.49 -0.27 -13.97
N GLU A 398 -27.59 -0.29 -14.96
CA GLU A 398 -27.23 -1.52 -15.66
C GLU A 398 -26.49 -2.50 -14.75
N MET A 399 -25.61 -2.00 -13.88
CA MET A 399 -24.88 -2.83 -12.93
C MET A 399 -25.81 -3.62 -12.01
N GLN A 400 -26.97 -3.06 -11.62
CA GLN A 400 -27.96 -3.76 -10.77
C GLN A 400 -28.38 -5.12 -11.32
N LYS A 401 -28.35 -5.32 -12.65
CA LYS A 401 -28.65 -6.62 -13.28
C LYS A 401 -27.65 -7.72 -12.90
N PHE A 402 -26.46 -7.34 -12.45
CA PHE A 402 -25.36 -8.21 -12.06
C PHE A 402 -25.13 -8.23 -10.54
N GLU A 403 -26.05 -7.68 -9.74
CA GLU A 403 -25.91 -7.66 -8.28
C GLU A 403 -25.69 -9.09 -7.75
N TYR A 404 -24.58 -9.29 -7.07
CA TYR A 404 -24.21 -10.56 -6.49
C TYR A 404 -24.82 -10.68 -5.09
N LYS A 405 -25.90 -11.47 -5.01
CA LYS A 405 -26.57 -11.81 -3.77
C LYS A 405 -25.94 -13.08 -3.19
N PHE A 406 -25.59 -13.00 -1.92
CA PHE A 406 -24.91 -14.05 -1.17
C PHE A 406 -25.90 -15.04 -0.57
#